data_AF-A0A2I0SY45-F1
#
_entry.id   AF-A0A2I0SY45-F1
#
_cell.length_a   1.000
_cell.length_b   1.000
_cell.length_c   1.000
_cell.angle_alpha   90.00
_cell.angle_beta   90.00
_cell.angle_gamma   90.00
#
_symmetry.space_group_name_H-M   'P 1'
#
loop_
_entity.id
_entity.type
_entity.pdbx_description
1 polymer ?
#
loop_
_entity_poly.entity_id
_entity_poly.type
_entity_poly.pdbx_seq_one_letter_code
_entity_poly.pdbx_strand_id
1 'polypeptide(L)'
;MDQDIVMRARVMLLSANRRVVRGVEGLWIYRILTRVEPEAYGSKLAYVLVEASTSPLVRDLPERRMALLDEAVAVATALSPANPFRDKVLARALAAKRRELEGPPSAS
;
A
#
# COMPACT_ATOMS: atom_id res chain seq x y z
N MET A 1 2.28 11.85 -17.47
CA MET A 1 3.10 10.95 -16.62
C MET A 1 4.49 10.92 -17.24
N ASP A 2 5.54 11.17 -16.45
CA ASP A 2 6.92 11.10 -16.94
C ASP A 2 7.27 9.63 -17.28
N GLN A 3 7.71 9.35 -18.51
CA GLN A 3 8.03 7.98 -18.91
C GLN A 3 9.33 7.48 -18.27
N ASP A 4 10.26 8.40 -17.95
CA ASP A 4 11.54 8.06 -17.36
C ASP A 4 11.36 7.60 -15.91
N ILE A 5 10.43 8.23 -15.16
CA ILE A 5 10.11 7.81 -13.80
C ILE A 5 9.46 6.42 -13.75
N VAL A 6 8.63 6.08 -14.75
CA VAL A 6 8.00 4.77 -14.88
C VAL A 6 9.05 3.72 -15.22
N MET A 7 9.94 4.01 -16.17
CA MET A 7 11.05 3.11 -16.52
C MET A 7 11.94 2.86 -15.31
N ARG A 8 12.30 3.91 -14.56
CA ARG A 8 13.09 3.78 -13.33
C ARG A 8 12.41 2.90 -12.30
N ALA A 9 11.11 3.08 -12.07
CA ALA A 9 10.34 2.23 -11.15
C ALA A 9 10.32 0.75 -11.60
N ARG A 10 10.19 0.48 -12.91
CA ARG A 10 10.26 -0.88 -13.46
C ARG A 10 11.64 -1.50 -13.29
N VAL A 11 12.72 -0.75 -13.57
CA VAL A 11 14.10 -1.23 -13.38
C VAL A 11 14.35 -1.56 -11.91
N MET A 12 13.98 -0.68 -10.98
CA MET A 12 14.14 -0.94 -9.55
C MET A 12 13.37 -2.18 -9.09
N LEU A 13 12.15 -2.37 -9.59
CA LEU A 13 11.35 -3.56 -9.28
C LEU A 13 12.04 -4.85 -9.76
N LEU A 14 12.60 -4.84 -10.97
CA LEU A 14 13.34 -5.98 -11.53
C LEU A 14 14.63 -6.26 -10.73
N SER A 15 15.37 -5.22 -10.37
CA SER A 15 16.62 -5.35 -9.61
C SER A 15 16.42 -5.86 -8.18
N ALA A 16 15.27 -5.58 -7.55
CA ALA A 16 15.01 -5.99 -6.17
C ALA A 16 14.93 -7.51 -5.96
N ASN A 17 14.76 -8.30 -7.04
CA ASN A 17 14.68 -9.77 -7.04
C ASN A 17 13.77 -10.35 -5.93
N ARG A 18 12.66 -9.66 -5.62
CA ARG A 18 11.70 -10.04 -4.59
C ARG A 18 10.29 -9.92 -5.13
N ARG A 19 9.40 -10.78 -4.64
CA ARG A 19 7.99 -10.80 -5.05
C ARG A 19 7.25 -9.48 -4.74
N VAL A 20 7.65 -8.79 -3.67
CA VAL A 20 7.15 -7.46 -3.26
C VAL A 20 8.29 -6.64 -2.68
N VAL A 21 8.51 -5.43 -3.18
CA VAL A 21 9.44 -4.45 -2.60
C VAL A 21 8.72 -3.73 -1.45
N ARG A 22 9.32 -3.70 -0.26
CA ARG A 22 8.71 -3.12 0.96
C ARG A 22 9.34 -1.77 1.31
N GLY A 23 8.80 -1.11 2.33
CA GLY A 23 9.34 0.15 2.84
C GLY A 23 9.13 1.33 1.89
N VAL A 24 9.93 2.40 2.09
CA VAL A 24 9.80 3.67 1.34
C VAL A 24 9.99 3.47 -0.16
N GLU A 25 10.96 2.65 -0.57
CA GLU A 25 11.18 2.33 -1.98
C GLU A 25 9.98 1.59 -2.60
N GLY A 26 9.43 0.60 -1.90
CA GLY A 26 8.24 -0.12 -2.33
C GLY A 26 7.04 0.80 -2.54
N LEU A 27 6.81 1.73 -1.61
CA LEU A 27 5.75 2.73 -1.73
C LEU A 27 5.96 3.63 -2.95
N TRP A 28 7.19 4.11 -3.17
CA TRP A 28 7.49 4.96 -4.32
C TRP A 28 7.28 4.21 -5.64
N ILE A 29 7.84 3.01 -5.78
CA ILE A 29 7.72 2.17 -6.98
C ILE A 29 6.25 1.91 -7.29
N TYR A 30 5.48 1.38 -6.32
CA TYR A 30 4.12 0.96 -6.58
C TYR A 30 3.14 2.13 -6.77
N ARG A 31 3.38 3.30 -6.15
CA ARG A 31 2.59 4.52 -6.46
C ARG A 31 2.79 4.98 -7.89
N ILE A 32 4.00 4.89 -8.42
CA ILE A 32 4.30 5.23 -9.82
C ILE A 32 3.65 4.20 -10.76
N LEU A 33 3.85 2.91 -10.51
CA LEU A 33 3.37 1.85 -11.41
C LEU A 33 1.85 1.71 -11.42
N THR A 34 1.17 1.95 -10.28
CA THR A 34 -0.30 1.88 -10.21
C THR A 34 -0.98 2.97 -11.05
N ARG A 35 -0.30 4.09 -11.34
CA ARG A 35 -0.85 5.13 -12.22
C ARG A 35 -0.93 4.71 -13.69
N VAL A 36 -0.09 3.77 -14.12
CA VAL A 36 -0.06 3.28 -15.50
C VAL A 36 -0.77 1.93 -15.65
N GLU A 37 -0.63 1.05 -14.66
CA GLU A 37 -1.19 -0.30 -14.68
C GLU A 37 -1.81 -0.63 -13.32
N PRO A 38 -2.97 -0.02 -12.98
CA PRO A 38 -3.56 -0.16 -11.66
C PRO A 38 -3.91 -1.61 -11.30
N GLU A 39 -4.38 -2.40 -12.26
CA GLU A 39 -4.75 -3.80 -12.03
C GLU A 39 -3.54 -4.70 -11.71
N ALA A 40 -2.37 -4.42 -12.29
CA ALA A 40 -1.17 -5.22 -12.11
C ALA A 40 -0.44 -4.93 -10.79
N TYR A 41 -0.54 -3.69 -10.30
CA TYR A 41 0.26 -3.19 -9.19
C TYR A 41 -0.55 -2.72 -7.97
N GLY A 42 -1.84 -2.42 -8.13
CA GLY A 42 -2.67 -1.87 -7.05
C GLY A 42 -2.79 -2.80 -5.85
N SER A 43 -2.88 -4.11 -6.06
CA SER A 43 -2.90 -5.08 -4.95
C SER A 43 -1.59 -5.09 -4.14
N LYS A 44 -0.45 -4.89 -4.81
CA LYS A 44 0.86 -4.75 -4.15
C LYS A 44 0.97 -3.41 -3.43
N LEU A 45 0.49 -2.33 -4.05
CA LEU A 45 0.46 -1.00 -3.42
C LEU A 45 -0.37 -1.01 -2.13
N ALA A 46 -1.61 -1.52 -2.18
CA ALA A 46 -2.47 -1.64 -1.01
C ALA A 46 -1.81 -2.46 0.10
N TYR A 47 -1.14 -3.57 -0.25
CA TYR A 47 -0.39 -4.36 0.73
C TYR A 47 0.76 -3.58 1.38
N VAL A 48 1.60 -2.90 0.60
CA VAL A 48 2.75 -2.18 1.17
C VAL A 48 2.35 -0.94 1.97
N LEU A 49 1.22 -0.31 1.65
CA LEU A 49 0.65 0.79 2.42
C LEU A 49 0.22 0.33 3.82
N VAL A 50 -0.44 -0.83 3.91
CA VAL A 50 -0.79 -1.43 5.21
C VAL A 50 0.47 -1.78 6.01
N GLU A 51 1.47 -2.42 5.40
CA GLU A 51 2.74 -2.73 6.09
C GLU A 51 3.45 -1.44 6.57
N ALA A 52 3.45 -0.39 5.75
CA ALA A 52 4.06 0.88 6.10
C ALA A 52 3.36 1.55 7.28
N SER A 53 2.04 1.42 7.41
CA SER A 53 1.30 1.95 8.56
C SER A 53 1.75 1.33 9.90
N THR A 54 2.26 0.09 9.87
CA THR A 54 2.79 -0.60 11.07
C THR A 54 4.27 -0.35 11.32
N SER A 55 4.93 0.48 10.50
CA SER A 55 6.36 0.73 10.63
C SER A 55 6.67 1.50 11.93
N PRO A 56 7.76 1.17 12.64
CA PRO A 56 8.24 1.97 13.78
C PRO A 56 8.41 3.45 13.45
N LEU A 57 8.70 3.80 12.19
CA LEU A 57 8.90 5.18 11.74
C LEU A 57 7.65 6.07 11.82
N VAL A 58 6.46 5.47 11.88
CA VAL A 58 5.17 6.19 11.96
C VAL A 58 4.38 5.82 13.22
N ARG A 59 5.02 5.10 14.16
CA ARG A 59 4.38 4.66 15.40
C ARG A 59 3.84 5.82 16.24
N ASP A 60 4.53 6.95 16.23
CA ASP A 60 4.18 8.11 17.04
C ASP A 60 3.45 9.18 16.20
N LEU A 61 2.96 8.80 15.00
CA LEU A 61 2.32 9.68 14.00
C LEU A 61 0.98 9.09 13.52
N PRO A 62 -0.09 9.14 14.35
CA PRO A 62 -1.37 8.50 14.04
C PRO A 62 -2.03 9.03 12.76
N GLU A 63 -1.90 10.33 12.47
CA GLU A 63 -2.44 10.93 11.25
C GLU A 63 -1.75 10.36 10.00
N ARG A 64 -0.44 10.09 10.08
CA ARG A 64 0.30 9.47 8.97
C ARG A 64 -0.10 8.01 8.78
N ARG A 65 -0.33 7.26 9.87
CA ARG A 65 -0.84 5.88 9.77
C ARG A 65 -2.22 5.86 9.13
N MET A 66 -3.11 6.74 9.55
CA MET A 66 -4.45 6.85 8.97
C MET A 66 -4.39 7.18 7.48
N ALA A 67 -3.57 8.15 7.08
CA ALA A 67 -3.42 8.51 5.66
C ALA A 67 -2.92 7.34 4.79
N LEU A 68 -1.99 6.53 5.30
CA LEU A 68 -1.54 5.31 4.59
C LEU A 68 -2.67 4.29 4.44
N LEU A 69 -3.48 4.12 5.49
CA LEU A 69 -4.61 3.18 5.49
C LEU A 69 -5.76 3.65 4.60
N ASP A 70 -6.03 4.95 4.55
CA ASP A 70 -6.99 5.57 3.63
C ASP A 70 -6.59 5.35 2.17
N GLU A 71 -5.31 5.59 1.84
CA GLU A 71 -4.79 5.29 0.51
C GLU A 71 -4.90 3.80 0.19
N ALA A 72 -4.60 2.91 1.15
CA ALA A 72 -4.69 1.46 0.94
C ALA A 72 -6.13 1.03 0.61
N VAL A 73 -7.13 1.56 1.32
CA VAL A 73 -8.55 1.31 1.06
C VAL A 73 -8.96 1.86 -0.31
N ALA A 74 -8.54 3.08 -0.65
CA ALA A 74 -8.86 3.70 -1.93
C ALA A 74 -8.30 2.88 -3.11
N VAL A 75 -7.03 2.47 -3.03
CA VAL A 75 -6.37 1.65 -4.06
C VAL A 75 -7.05 0.29 -4.18
N ALA A 76 -7.33 -0.39 -3.06
CA ALA A 76 -7.99 -1.69 -3.08
C ALA A 76 -9.42 -1.60 -3.65
N THR A 77 -10.15 -0.52 -3.36
CA THR A 77 -11.51 -0.29 -3.86
C THR A 77 -11.55 0.01 -5.36
N ALA A 78 -10.49 0.62 -5.88
CA ALA A 78 -10.36 0.98 -7.29
C ALA A 78 -10.05 -0.21 -8.22
N LEU A 79 -9.50 -1.31 -7.70
CA LEU A 79 -9.23 -2.53 -8.49
C LEU A 79 -10.52 -3.09 -9.09
N SER A 80 -10.49 -3.75 -10.24
CA SER A 80 -11.67 -4.41 -10.80
C SER A 80 -12.26 -5.45 -9.84
N PRO A 81 -13.59 -5.63 -9.76
CA PRO A 81 -14.21 -6.78 -9.09
C PRO A 81 -13.71 -8.14 -9.60
N ALA A 82 -13.23 -8.21 -10.85
CA ALA A 82 -12.62 -9.41 -11.41
C ALA A 82 -11.17 -9.65 -10.92
N ASN A 83 -10.57 -8.68 -10.23
CA ASN A 83 -9.21 -8.82 -9.72
C ASN A 83 -9.19 -9.83 -8.55
N PRO A 84 -8.48 -10.96 -8.68
CA PRO A 84 -8.53 -12.04 -7.70
C PRO A 84 -7.97 -11.65 -6.32
N PHE A 85 -7.24 -10.53 -6.23
CA PHE A 85 -6.66 -10.06 -4.98
C PHE A 85 -7.49 -8.98 -4.30
N ARG A 86 -8.47 -8.37 -4.99
CA ARG A 86 -9.23 -7.19 -4.52
C ARG A 86 -9.78 -7.40 -3.11
N ASP A 87 -10.59 -8.44 -2.92
CA ASP A 87 -11.27 -8.67 -1.65
C ASP A 87 -10.29 -8.90 -0.50
N LYS A 88 -9.22 -9.66 -0.77
CA LYS A 88 -8.18 -9.95 0.22
C LYS A 88 -7.46 -8.68 0.68
N VAL A 89 -7.05 -7.82 -0.25
CA VAL A 89 -6.31 -6.59 0.10
C VAL A 89 -7.24 -5.54 0.71
N LEU A 90 -8.49 -5.45 0.25
CA LEU A 90 -9.49 -4.54 0.81
C LEU A 90 -9.84 -4.92 2.25
N ALA A 91 -10.12 -6.20 2.51
CA ALA A 91 -10.40 -6.69 3.86
C ALA A 91 -9.23 -6.41 4.82
N ARG A 92 -7.99 -6.62 4.36
CA ARG A 92 -6.79 -6.30 5.14
C ARG A 92 -6.68 -4.80 5.47
N ALA A 93 -6.90 -3.93 4.48
CA ALA A 93 -6.82 -2.48 4.66
C ALA A 93 -7.91 -1.97 5.62
N LEU A 94 -9.15 -2.44 5.47
CA LEU A 94 -10.26 -2.09 6.35
C LEU A 94 -10.04 -2.58 7.79
N ALA A 95 -9.53 -3.80 7.97
CA ALA A 95 -9.22 -4.33 9.30
C ALA A 95 -8.11 -3.52 9.99
N ALA A 96 -7.07 -3.12 9.26
CA ALA A 96 -6.01 -2.27 9.80
C ALA A 96 -6.52 -0.86 10.14
N LYS A 97 -7.32 -0.24 9.25
CA LYS A 97 -7.96 1.06 9.50
C LYS A 97 -8.86 1.04 10.74
N ARG A 98 -9.65 -0.02 10.91
CA ARG A 98 -10.51 -0.19 12.09
C ARG A 98 -9.70 -0.23 13.38
N ARG A 99 -8.62 -1.02 13.43
CA ARG A 99 -7.73 -1.10 14.60
C ARG A 99 -7.10 0.24 14.94
N GLU A 100 -6.75 1.03 13.93
CA GLU A 100 -6.21 2.37 14.14
C GLU A 100 -7.25 3.33 14.74
N LEU A 101 -8.52 3.24 14.32
CA LEU A 101 -9.61 4.04 14.86
C LEU A 101 -10.02 3.63 16.28
N GLU A 102 -9.95 2.34 16.59
CA GLU A 102 -10.28 1.81 17.92
C GLU A 102 -9.21 2.15 18.97
N GLY A 103 -8.00 2.56 18.53
CA GLY A 103 -6.86 2.79 19.41
C GLY A 103 -6.32 1.49 20.02
N PRO A 104 -5.17 1.53 20.73
CA PRO A 104 -4.79 0.39 21.55
C PRO A 104 -5.90 0.13 22.59
N PRO A 105 -6.25 -1.13 22.90
CA PRO A 105 -7.16 -1.39 24.02
C PRO A 105 -6.53 -0.74 25.25
N SER A 106 -7.24 0.24 25.82
CA SER A 106 -6.86 0.87 27.07
C SER A 106 -6.67 -0.23 28.11
N ALA A 107 -5.42 -0.54 28.42
CA ALA A 107 -5.05 -1.47 29.47
C ALA A 107 -5.66 -0.91 30.76
N SER A 108 -6.68 -1.60 31.27
CA SER A 108 -7.26 -1.40 32.60
C SER A 108 -6.40 -2.13 33.63
#